data_AF-A0A849IB43-F1
#
_entry.id   AF-A0A849IB43-F1
#
_cell.length_a   1.000
_cell.length_b   1.000
_cell.length_c   1.000
_cell.angle_alpha   90.00
_cell.angle_beta   90.00
_cell.angle_gamma   90.00
#
_symmetry.space_group_name_H-M   'P 1'
#
loop_
_entity.id
_entity.type
_entity.pdbx_description
1 polymer ?
#
loop_
_entity_poly.entity_id
_entity_poly.type
_entity_poly.pdbx_seq_one_letter_code
_entity_poly.pdbx_strand_id
1 'polypeptide(L)'
;RTIRSVPLRLSGSGYPDRLEVRGEVLMLKADFEKLNAAQRARGEKEFANPRNAAAGSLRQLDSRITARRRLSFFAYGAEWEGNPPRNRHSEVMKIVEGWKIPVSDYREVVEGLDGLLGYFGRMQAARRSLPFEIDGVVYKVDDLEDQARLGFVLRAPRFAIAHKFPAEEALTEVLDIDAQVGRTGALTPVARLKPVLVGGVIVSNATLHNQDEIERKDVRIGDTVIVRRAGDVIPEVVGIVAEKRPQGTEPFDLLAKYSACPVCGSHVRRLPGEAQARCMGGLSCSAQRREAILHFASRRAMEIDGLGDKLVEQLVEKNLVSTPADLYRLDERMLAELDRMGEKSAQNLMKAIEASRNTTLSRFIYSLGIRHVGESTAGELALHFGSIEALRQASFEELTAVQDIGSVVAQSIIDFFGEDHNLEVIEKLLEAGIRWPEVVRVEVAGNAVKDKTFVLTGTLSSLTRDEARERIVSLGGKVTGSVSKKTDFVVAGADPGSKYEKGLELGIPMLEEPAFLELISKGET
;
A
#
# COMPACT_ATOMS: atom_id res chain seq x y z
N ARG A 1 23.52 -11.44 -8.61
CA ARG A 1 24.80 -11.93 -9.22
C ARG A 1 25.69 -10.79 -9.73
N THR A 2 25.16 -9.81 -10.47
CA THR A 2 25.95 -8.73 -11.07
C THR A 2 26.28 -7.57 -10.11
N ILE A 3 25.55 -7.46 -9.00
CA ILE A 3 25.84 -6.54 -7.90
C ILE A 3 27.01 -7.11 -7.09
N ARG A 4 28.21 -6.56 -7.28
CA ARG A 4 29.46 -7.10 -6.72
C ARG A 4 29.51 -7.09 -5.20
N SER A 5 28.77 -6.17 -4.56
CA SER A 5 28.70 -6.09 -3.11
C SER A 5 27.89 -7.23 -2.49
N VAL A 6 27.03 -7.93 -3.24
CA VAL A 6 26.23 -9.04 -2.71
C VAL A 6 27.03 -10.35 -2.86
N PRO A 7 27.46 -10.99 -1.75
CA PRO A 7 28.21 -12.23 -1.83
C PRO A 7 27.35 -13.37 -2.40
N LEU A 8 27.95 -14.20 -3.25
CA LEU A 8 27.29 -15.43 -3.75
C LEU A 8 27.43 -16.60 -2.79
N ARG A 9 28.34 -16.51 -1.83
CA ARG A 9 28.57 -17.47 -0.75
C ARG A 9 28.84 -16.69 0.52
N LEU A 10 28.18 -17.06 1.61
CA LEU A 10 28.44 -16.47 2.92
C LEU A 10 29.85 -16.87 3.37
N SER A 11 30.52 -15.95 4.05
CA SER A 11 31.84 -16.20 4.65
C SER A 11 31.69 -16.50 6.14
N GLY A 12 32.54 -17.36 6.68
CA GLY A 12 32.51 -17.73 8.10
C GLY A 12 31.64 -18.97 8.38
N SER A 13 31.12 -19.06 9.60
CA SER A 13 30.31 -20.17 10.10
C SER A 13 29.14 -19.66 10.95
N GLY A 14 28.25 -20.56 11.37
CA GLY A 14 27.11 -20.22 12.24
C GLY A 14 25.93 -19.55 11.53
N TYR A 15 25.88 -19.59 10.20
CA TYR A 15 24.68 -19.24 9.44
C TYR A 15 23.68 -20.41 9.47
N PRO A 16 22.36 -20.13 9.44
CA PRO A 16 21.32 -21.15 9.44
C PRO A 16 21.22 -21.82 8.07
N ASP A 17 20.49 -22.93 8.01
CA ASP A 17 20.20 -23.62 6.74
C ASP A 17 19.42 -22.72 5.78
N ARG A 18 18.48 -21.92 6.31
CA ARG A 18 17.78 -20.89 5.56
C ARG A 18 17.88 -19.52 6.23
N LEU A 19 18.38 -18.56 5.43
CA LEU A 19 18.49 -17.15 5.78
C LEU A 19 17.91 -16.31 4.65
N GLU A 20 16.99 -15.41 4.97
CA GLU A 20 16.53 -14.37 4.05
C GLU A 20 17.09 -13.01 4.51
N VAL A 21 17.91 -12.39 3.66
CA VAL A 21 18.48 -11.07 3.95
C VAL A 21 17.76 -10.00 3.14
N ARG A 22 17.25 -8.99 3.84
CA ARG A 22 16.55 -7.84 3.25
C ARG A 22 17.45 -6.62 3.28
N GLY A 23 17.43 -5.88 2.18
CA GLY A 23 18.28 -4.71 2.00
C GLY A 23 17.85 -3.88 0.80
N GLU A 24 18.50 -2.74 0.65
CA GLU A 24 18.24 -1.80 -0.43
C GLU A 24 19.36 -1.86 -1.48
N VAL A 25 18.98 -1.98 -2.75
CA VAL A 25 19.90 -1.80 -3.88
C VAL A 25 19.91 -0.32 -4.27
N LEU A 26 21.09 0.29 -4.26
CA LEU A 26 21.26 1.71 -4.55
C LEU A 26 22.42 1.98 -5.51
N MET A 27 22.47 3.20 -6.02
CA MET A 27 23.59 3.71 -6.82
C MET A 27 24.27 4.84 -6.05
N LEU A 28 25.58 4.75 -5.88
CA LEU A 28 26.37 5.81 -5.24
C LEU A 28 26.39 7.05 -6.13
N LYS A 29 26.47 8.24 -5.54
CA LYS A 29 26.46 9.54 -6.25
C LYS A 29 27.52 9.58 -7.36
N ALA A 30 28.75 9.16 -7.04
CA ALA A 30 29.85 9.14 -8.00
C ALA A 30 29.62 8.15 -9.16
N ASP A 31 28.93 7.04 -8.93
CA ASP A 31 28.60 6.08 -9.99
C ASP A 31 27.43 6.56 -10.86
N PHE A 32 26.47 7.26 -10.25
CA PHE A 32 25.36 7.92 -10.94
C PHE A 32 25.86 9.04 -11.88
N GLU A 33 26.75 9.90 -11.40
CA GLU A 33 27.36 10.97 -12.21
C GLU A 33 28.11 10.39 -13.41
N LYS A 34 28.90 9.33 -13.21
CA LYS A 34 29.59 8.61 -14.30
C LYS A 34 28.62 8.01 -15.30
N LEU A 35 27.52 7.41 -14.83
CA LEU A 35 26.48 6.85 -15.70
C LEU A 35 25.84 7.94 -16.56
N ASN A 36 25.43 9.05 -15.97
CA ASN A 36 24.81 10.15 -16.71
C ASN A 36 25.79 10.84 -17.67
N ALA A 37 27.05 11.04 -17.28
CA ALA A 37 28.08 11.55 -18.18
C ALA A 37 28.27 10.63 -19.41
N ALA A 38 28.28 9.31 -19.20
CA ALA A 38 28.37 8.34 -20.29
C ALA A 38 27.12 8.32 -21.19
N GLN A 39 25.92 8.53 -20.64
CA GLN A 39 24.70 8.65 -21.43
C GLN A 39 24.69 9.93 -22.26
N ARG A 40 25.06 11.07 -21.65
CA ARG A 40 25.19 12.36 -22.35
C ARG A 40 26.16 12.28 -23.53
N ALA A 41 27.31 11.64 -23.34
CA ALA A 41 28.29 11.43 -24.40
C ALA A 41 27.75 10.58 -25.57
N ARG A 42 26.73 9.73 -25.33
CA ARG A 42 26.05 8.92 -26.35
C ARG A 42 24.75 9.55 -26.88
N GLY A 43 24.37 10.75 -26.42
CA GLY A 43 23.07 11.35 -26.75
C GLY A 43 21.87 10.59 -26.18
N GLU A 44 22.09 9.76 -25.16
CA GLU A 44 21.05 8.99 -24.48
C GLU A 44 20.39 9.82 -23.36
N LYS A 45 19.17 9.45 -22.98
CA LYS A 45 18.42 10.12 -21.92
C LYS A 45 19.07 9.88 -20.54
N GLU A 46 19.46 10.97 -19.88
CA GLU A 46 19.98 10.93 -18.51
C GLU A 46 18.92 10.48 -17.49
N PHE A 47 19.36 9.84 -16.42
CA PHE A 47 18.49 9.52 -15.28
C PHE A 47 18.33 10.75 -14.39
N ALA A 48 17.11 10.95 -13.89
CA ALA A 48 16.77 12.10 -13.05
C ALA A 48 17.43 12.08 -11.66
N ASN A 49 17.53 10.89 -11.05
CA ASN A 49 18.13 10.71 -9.73
C ASN A 49 18.70 9.29 -9.55
N PRO A 50 19.60 9.06 -8.57
CA PRO A 50 20.17 7.75 -8.25
C PRO A 50 19.12 6.65 -8.00
N ARG A 51 17.98 6.97 -7.38
CA ARG A 51 16.90 5.98 -7.12
C ARG A 51 16.32 5.41 -8.41
N ASN A 52 15.97 6.29 -9.36
CA ASN A 52 15.46 5.91 -10.67
C ASN A 52 16.54 5.19 -11.49
N ALA A 53 17.79 5.65 -11.40
CA ALA A 53 18.92 4.98 -12.04
C ALA A 53 19.11 3.56 -11.50
N ALA A 54 19.05 3.34 -10.19
CA ALA A 54 19.17 2.03 -9.57
C ALA A 54 18.04 1.08 -10.01
N ALA A 55 16.79 1.53 -9.91
CA ALA A 55 15.62 0.74 -10.31
C ALA A 55 15.67 0.37 -11.81
N GLY A 56 15.96 1.35 -12.68
CA GLY A 56 16.10 1.13 -14.11
C GLY A 56 17.30 0.24 -14.47
N SER A 57 18.36 0.22 -13.65
CA SER A 57 19.53 -0.64 -13.83
C SER A 57 19.28 -2.07 -13.39
N LEU A 58 18.49 -2.28 -12.34
CA LEU A 58 18.18 -3.60 -11.80
C LEU A 58 17.17 -4.35 -12.67
N ARG A 59 16.19 -3.64 -13.26
CA ARG A 59 15.10 -4.20 -14.06
C ARG A 59 15.45 -4.31 -15.55
N GLN A 60 16.62 -4.89 -15.86
CA GLN A 60 17.05 -5.13 -17.24
C GLN A 60 16.88 -6.61 -17.59
N LEU A 61 16.32 -6.89 -18.77
CA LEU A 61 16.23 -8.27 -19.29
C LEU A 61 17.63 -8.86 -19.51
N ASP A 62 18.54 -8.06 -20.05
CA ASP A 62 19.94 -8.44 -20.19
C ASP A 62 20.75 -8.03 -18.96
N SER A 63 21.08 -9.01 -18.12
CA SER A 63 21.90 -8.80 -16.91
C SER A 63 23.28 -8.18 -17.18
N ARG A 64 23.81 -8.27 -18.41
CA ARG A 64 25.07 -7.62 -18.81
C ARG A 64 24.96 -6.10 -18.78
N ILE A 65 23.75 -5.55 -19.01
CA ILE A 65 23.49 -4.12 -18.86
C ILE A 65 23.59 -3.73 -17.39
N THR A 66 22.93 -4.47 -16.50
CA THR A 66 23.05 -4.28 -15.05
C THR A 66 24.51 -4.39 -14.59
N ALA A 67 25.28 -5.35 -15.11
CA ALA A 67 26.69 -5.53 -14.75
C ALA A 67 27.59 -4.33 -15.10
N ARG A 68 27.23 -3.55 -16.14
CA ARG A 68 27.95 -2.32 -16.53
C ARG A 68 27.58 -1.12 -15.65
N ARG A 69 26.42 -1.16 -14.99
CA ARG A 69 25.94 -0.09 -14.12
C ARG A 69 26.29 -0.45 -12.67
N ARG A 70 27.16 0.35 -12.05
CA ARG A 70 27.65 0.06 -10.70
C ARG A 70 26.54 0.25 -9.66
N LEU A 71 25.99 -0.87 -9.20
CA LEU A 71 25.03 -0.93 -8.10
C LEU A 71 25.72 -1.41 -6.83
N SER A 72 25.22 -0.92 -5.71
CA SER A 72 25.60 -1.32 -4.35
C SER A 72 24.37 -1.85 -3.62
N PHE A 73 24.60 -2.59 -2.54
CA PHE A 73 23.54 -3.16 -1.70
C PHE A 73 23.92 -2.96 -0.24
N PHE A 74 22.96 -2.56 0.59
CA PHE A 74 23.11 -2.57 2.05
C PHE A 74 21.96 -3.33 2.69
N ALA A 75 22.27 -4.34 3.50
CA ALA A 75 21.29 -5.04 4.29
C ALA A 75 20.80 -4.15 5.45
N TYR A 76 19.51 -4.28 5.77
CA TYR A 76 18.86 -3.62 6.89
C TYR A 76 18.04 -4.58 7.76
N GLY A 77 17.95 -5.87 7.40
CA GLY A 77 17.21 -6.87 8.14
C GLY A 77 17.53 -8.29 7.65
N ALA A 78 17.21 -9.26 8.50
CA ALA A 78 17.36 -10.67 8.20
C ALA A 78 16.25 -11.47 8.88
N GLU A 79 15.68 -12.41 8.16
CA GLU A 79 14.75 -13.42 8.67
C GLU A 79 15.47 -14.77 8.70
N TRP A 80 15.31 -15.47 9.82
CA TRP A 80 16.01 -16.70 10.15
C TRP A 80 15.01 -17.83 10.22
N GLU A 81 15.43 -19.01 9.77
CA GLU A 81 14.73 -20.22 10.15
C GLU A 81 15.03 -20.54 11.62
N GLY A 82 13.97 -20.57 12.44
CA GLY A 82 14.08 -20.68 13.89
C GLY A 82 14.35 -19.35 14.58
N ASN A 83 14.95 -19.40 15.78
CA ASN A 83 15.25 -18.21 16.56
C ASN A 83 16.53 -17.53 16.09
N PRO A 84 16.57 -16.18 16.03
CA PRO A 84 17.80 -15.48 15.74
C PRO A 84 18.84 -15.77 16.82
N PRO A 85 20.15 -15.78 16.49
CA PRO A 85 21.22 -16.11 17.44
C PRO A 85 21.38 -15.07 18.55
N ARG A 86 20.69 -13.93 18.43
CA ARG A 86 20.74 -12.77 19.32
C ARG A 86 19.37 -12.12 19.37
N ASN A 87 19.03 -11.53 20.52
CA ASN A 87 17.73 -10.89 20.72
C ASN A 87 17.68 -9.40 20.32
N ARG A 88 18.79 -8.86 19.80
CA ARG A 88 18.87 -7.46 19.36
C ARG A 88 19.10 -7.34 17.87
N HIS A 89 18.34 -6.47 17.21
CA HIS A 89 18.46 -6.16 15.81
C HIS A 89 19.87 -5.68 15.45
N SER A 90 20.45 -4.79 16.26
CA SER A 90 21.82 -4.30 16.08
C SER A 90 22.87 -5.41 16.11
N GLU A 91 22.69 -6.42 16.97
CA GLU A 91 23.57 -7.59 17.05
C GLU A 91 23.38 -8.52 15.84
N VAL A 92 22.14 -8.74 15.41
CA VAL A 92 21.84 -9.48 14.17
C VAL A 92 22.52 -8.81 12.97
N MET A 93 22.47 -7.49 12.86
CA MET A 93 23.13 -6.77 11.76
C MET A 93 24.66 -6.89 11.80
N LYS A 94 25.28 -6.97 12.99
CA LYS A 94 26.72 -7.25 13.13
C LYS A 94 27.08 -8.67 12.68
N ILE A 95 26.23 -9.65 12.94
CA ILE A 95 26.44 -11.04 12.47
C ILE A 95 26.36 -11.11 10.94
N VAL A 96 25.34 -10.47 10.36
CA VAL A 96 25.17 -10.36 8.90
C VAL A 96 26.41 -9.71 8.24
N GLU A 97 26.95 -8.66 8.86
CA GLU A 97 28.20 -8.02 8.44
C GLU A 97 29.41 -8.97 8.51
N GLY A 98 29.50 -9.77 9.58
CA GLY A 98 30.52 -10.80 9.76
C GLY A 98 30.56 -11.81 8.62
N TRP A 99 29.41 -12.09 8.00
CA TRP A 99 29.29 -12.95 6.82
C TRP A 99 29.63 -12.27 5.49
N LYS A 100 30.19 -11.06 5.54
CA LYS A 100 30.56 -10.21 4.40
C LYS A 100 29.38 -9.75 3.56
N ILE A 101 28.18 -9.73 4.14
CA ILE A 101 27.05 -9.01 3.55
C ILE A 101 27.22 -7.53 3.91
N PRO A 102 27.22 -6.61 2.94
CA PRO A 102 27.41 -5.21 3.22
C PRO A 102 26.23 -4.64 4.00
N VAL A 103 26.55 -3.82 4.98
CA VAL A 103 25.62 -3.10 5.84
C VAL A 103 26.16 -1.66 5.96
N SER A 104 25.31 -0.64 6.05
CA SER A 104 25.74 0.78 6.09
C SER A 104 26.52 1.20 7.34
N ASP A 105 27.75 1.72 7.24
CA ASP A 105 28.55 2.20 8.39
C ASP A 105 27.88 3.30 9.23
N TYR A 106 26.81 3.91 8.71
CA TYR A 106 26.06 4.97 9.37
C TYR A 106 24.96 4.45 10.32
N ARG A 107 25.00 3.20 10.76
CA ARG A 107 24.03 2.69 11.78
C ARG A 107 24.51 3.05 13.18
N GLU A 108 23.57 3.43 14.05
CA GLU A 108 23.86 3.71 15.46
C GLU A 108 22.74 3.15 16.34
N VAL A 109 23.11 2.59 17.51
CA VAL A 109 22.15 2.29 18.57
C VAL A 109 22.03 3.54 19.43
N VAL A 110 20.82 4.06 19.55
CA VAL A 110 20.53 5.27 20.33
C VAL A 110 19.38 4.99 21.29
N GLU A 111 19.35 5.74 22.40
CA GLU A 111 18.37 5.55 23.47
C GLU A 111 17.48 6.78 23.63
N GLY A 112 16.18 6.53 23.83
CA GLY A 112 15.20 7.58 24.10
C GLY A 112 14.98 8.56 22.94
N LEU A 113 14.06 9.51 23.16
CA LEU A 113 13.70 10.50 22.15
C LEU A 113 14.89 11.40 21.78
N ASP A 114 15.69 11.81 22.76
CA ASP A 114 16.85 12.69 22.55
C ASP A 114 17.93 12.01 21.70
N GLY A 115 18.18 10.71 21.91
CA GLY A 115 19.10 9.94 21.08
C GLY A 115 18.62 9.85 19.63
N LEU A 116 17.33 9.58 19.42
CA LEU A 116 16.72 9.53 18.09
C LEU A 116 16.83 10.88 17.38
N LEU A 117 16.42 11.98 18.02
CA LEU A 117 16.47 13.33 17.45
C LEU A 117 17.92 13.80 17.22
N GLY A 118 18.84 13.47 18.13
CA GLY A 118 20.25 13.78 17.98
C GLY A 118 20.87 13.08 16.76
N TYR A 119 20.56 11.81 16.55
CA TYR A 119 21.00 11.07 15.36
C TYR A 119 20.38 11.66 14.08
N PHE A 120 19.09 12.01 14.08
CA PHE A 120 18.44 12.69 12.95
C PHE A 120 19.17 13.99 12.56
N GLY A 121 19.46 14.85 13.53
CA GLY A 121 20.16 16.12 13.29
C GLY A 121 21.54 15.91 12.68
N ARG A 122 22.32 14.94 13.18
CA ARG A 122 23.64 14.59 12.61
C ARG A 122 23.52 14.09 11.16
N MET A 123 22.58 13.19 10.90
CA MET A 123 22.36 12.66 9.55
C MET A 123 21.82 13.72 8.58
N GLN A 124 20.98 14.64 9.06
CA GLN A 124 20.50 15.78 8.27
C GLN A 124 21.65 16.70 7.85
N ALA A 125 22.55 17.03 8.79
CA ALA A 125 23.73 17.85 8.51
C ALA A 125 24.70 17.15 7.55
N ALA A 126 24.89 15.83 7.69
CA ALA A 126 25.77 15.03 6.84
C ALA A 126 25.14 14.65 5.47
N ARG A 127 23.83 14.85 5.26
CA ARG A 127 23.08 14.35 4.08
C ARG A 127 23.76 14.62 2.75
N ARG A 128 24.34 15.81 2.57
CA ARG A 128 24.99 16.21 1.32
C ARG A 128 26.35 15.53 1.11
N SER A 129 27.11 15.26 2.18
CA SER A 129 28.44 14.65 2.11
C SER A 129 28.42 13.13 2.00
N LEU A 130 27.28 12.48 2.30
CA LEU A 130 27.14 11.03 2.14
C LEU A 130 27.39 10.58 0.69
N PRO A 131 28.00 9.40 0.47
CA PRO A 131 28.30 8.89 -0.86
C PRO A 131 27.07 8.41 -1.63
N PHE A 132 25.90 8.38 -0.99
CA PHE A 132 24.60 8.04 -1.55
C PHE A 132 23.54 9.04 -1.08
N GLU A 133 22.40 9.04 -1.77
CA GLU A 133 21.25 9.86 -1.35
C GLU A 133 20.43 9.14 -0.29
N ILE A 134 19.95 9.91 0.69
CA ILE A 134 18.98 9.46 1.70
C ILE A 134 17.85 10.50 1.79
N ASP A 135 16.65 10.01 2.14
CA ASP A 135 15.42 10.79 2.30
C ASP A 135 14.97 10.90 3.77
N GLY A 136 15.74 10.31 4.68
CA GLY A 136 15.47 10.32 6.11
C GLY A 136 16.32 9.30 6.85
N VAL A 137 15.85 8.95 8.05
CA VAL A 137 16.38 7.86 8.87
C VAL A 137 15.24 6.91 9.23
N VAL A 138 15.57 5.64 9.47
CA VAL A 138 14.60 4.65 9.95
C VAL A 138 14.97 4.28 11.38
N TYR A 139 14.05 4.48 12.30
CA TYR A 139 14.16 3.96 13.66
C TYR A 139 13.51 2.60 13.74
N LYS A 140 14.15 1.68 14.45
CA LYS A 140 13.61 0.35 14.76
C LYS A 140 13.81 0.11 16.25
N VAL A 141 12.82 -0.49 16.90
CA VAL A 141 13.00 -1.04 18.24
C VAL A 141 14.13 -2.08 18.16
N ASP A 142 15.15 -1.96 19.00
CA ASP A 142 16.33 -2.83 18.91
C ASP A 142 16.04 -4.25 19.42
N ASP A 143 15.18 -4.39 20.43
CA ASP A 143 14.79 -5.69 20.98
C ASP A 143 13.81 -6.45 20.05
N LEU A 144 14.14 -7.70 19.69
CA LEU A 144 13.38 -8.50 18.72
C LEU A 144 12.10 -9.10 19.32
N GLU A 145 12.07 -9.40 20.62
CA GLU A 145 10.83 -9.82 21.30
C GLU A 145 9.82 -8.68 21.33
N ASP A 146 10.28 -7.45 21.53
CA ASP A 146 9.43 -6.27 21.45
C ASP A 146 8.92 -6.02 20.02
N GLN A 147 9.75 -6.27 18.99
CA GLN A 147 9.28 -6.22 17.59
C GLN A 147 8.14 -7.23 17.36
N ALA A 148 8.32 -8.47 17.81
CA ALA A 148 7.31 -9.53 17.69
C ALA A 148 6.02 -9.16 18.45
N ARG A 149 6.14 -8.58 19.64
CA ARG A 149 4.99 -8.12 20.45
C ARG A 149 4.24 -6.96 19.81
N LEU A 150 4.96 -6.02 19.20
CA LEU A 150 4.37 -4.87 18.53
C LEU A 150 3.67 -5.28 17.23
N GLY A 151 4.25 -6.22 16.48
CA GLY A 151 3.69 -6.80 15.28
C GLY A 151 3.57 -5.81 14.11
N PHE A 152 2.65 -6.10 13.20
CA PHE A 152 2.44 -5.36 11.95
C PHE A 152 1.01 -4.82 11.87
N VAL A 153 0.85 -3.69 11.20
CA VAL A 153 -0.41 -3.31 10.55
C VAL A 153 -0.33 -3.74 9.07
N LEU A 154 -1.46 -3.72 8.34
CA LEU A 154 -1.58 -4.24 6.97
C LEU A 154 -0.42 -3.85 6.01
N ARG A 155 0.17 -2.66 6.18
CA ARG A 155 1.19 -2.12 5.26
C ARG A 155 2.54 -1.80 5.91
N ALA A 156 2.69 -1.94 7.22
CA ALA A 156 3.90 -1.50 7.91
C ALA A 156 4.10 -2.18 9.29
N PRO A 157 5.35 -2.37 9.74
CA PRO A 157 5.65 -2.77 11.11
C PRO A 157 5.27 -1.67 12.11
N ARG A 158 4.81 -2.05 13.31
CA ARG A 158 4.56 -1.11 14.42
C ARG A 158 5.82 -0.76 15.20
N PHE A 159 6.88 -1.53 15.02
CA PHE A 159 8.17 -1.37 15.70
C PHE A 159 9.20 -0.55 14.91
N ALA A 160 8.83 -0.01 13.76
CA ALA A 160 9.73 0.83 12.97
C ALA A 160 9.01 2.04 12.37
N ILE A 161 9.73 3.14 12.25
CA ILE A 161 9.22 4.38 11.64
C ILE A 161 10.31 5.02 10.78
N ALA A 162 9.92 5.50 9.60
CA ALA A 162 10.77 6.32 8.76
C ALA A 162 10.56 7.81 9.12
N HIS A 163 11.55 8.42 9.76
CA HIS A 163 11.58 9.85 10.03
C HIS A 163 12.23 10.56 8.84
N LYS A 164 11.40 11.09 7.94
CA LYS A 164 11.84 11.74 6.69
C LYS A 164 12.43 13.12 6.97
N PHE A 165 13.45 13.49 6.20
CA PHE A 165 13.90 14.87 6.17
C PHE A 165 12.80 15.78 5.60
N PRO A 166 12.81 17.08 5.91
CA PRO A 166 11.99 18.04 5.20
C PRO A 166 12.18 17.86 3.69
N ALA A 167 11.07 17.68 2.98
CA ALA A 167 11.08 17.52 1.53
C ALA A 167 11.71 18.76 0.90
N GLU A 168 12.42 18.58 -0.20
CA GLU A 168 12.91 19.73 -0.96
C GLU A 168 11.69 20.50 -1.50
N GLU A 169 11.65 21.78 -1.13
CA GLU A 169 10.65 22.74 -1.57
C GLU A 169 11.24 23.60 -2.68
N ALA A 170 10.45 23.88 -3.71
CA ALA A 170 10.80 24.84 -4.74
C ALA A 170 9.67 25.83 -4.94
N LEU A 171 10.05 27.06 -5.30
CA LEU A 171 9.10 28.09 -5.68
C LEU A 171 8.80 27.99 -7.17
N THR A 172 7.53 28.07 -7.53
CA THR A 172 7.09 28.18 -8.92
C THR A 172 5.78 28.93 -9.03
N GLU A 173 5.32 29.20 -10.24
CA GLU A 173 4.11 29.95 -10.53
C GLU A 173 2.97 29.02 -10.92
N VAL A 174 1.76 29.29 -10.41
CA VAL A 174 0.52 28.63 -10.83
C VAL A 174 0.04 29.27 -12.13
N LEU A 175 0.15 28.53 -13.23
CA LEU A 175 -0.27 28.99 -14.56
C LEU A 175 -1.78 28.82 -14.79
N ASP A 176 -2.35 27.74 -14.27
CA ASP A 176 -3.79 27.47 -14.30
C ASP A 176 -4.13 26.44 -13.19
N ILE A 177 -5.42 26.27 -12.91
CA ILE A 177 -5.94 25.20 -12.06
C ILE A 177 -7.02 24.48 -12.85
N ASP A 178 -6.82 23.18 -13.10
CA ASP A 178 -7.81 22.32 -13.74
C ASP A 178 -8.36 21.25 -12.80
N ALA A 179 -9.36 20.51 -13.25
CA ALA A 179 -10.04 19.48 -12.46
C ALA A 179 -9.87 18.11 -13.12
N GLN A 180 -9.28 17.17 -12.37
CA GLN A 180 -9.24 15.75 -12.77
C GLN A 180 -10.43 15.01 -12.17
N VAL A 181 -11.14 14.25 -13.00
CA VAL A 181 -12.29 13.45 -12.58
C VAL A 181 -11.81 12.05 -12.24
N GLY A 182 -11.88 11.67 -10.96
CA GLY A 182 -11.53 10.34 -10.48
C GLY A 182 -12.64 9.32 -10.65
N ARG A 183 -12.36 8.06 -10.29
CA ARG A 183 -13.27 6.91 -10.38
C ARG A 183 -14.67 7.15 -9.84
N THR A 184 -14.77 7.72 -8.64
CA THR A 184 -16.04 7.97 -7.93
C THR A 184 -16.65 9.33 -8.30
N GLY A 185 -16.24 9.88 -9.44
CA GLY A 185 -16.63 11.20 -9.91
C GLY A 185 -15.98 12.36 -9.18
N ALA A 186 -15.12 12.14 -8.18
CA ALA A 186 -14.45 13.22 -7.45
C ALA A 186 -13.66 14.13 -8.40
N LEU A 187 -13.94 15.43 -8.37
CA LEU A 187 -13.16 16.45 -9.08
C LEU A 187 -12.02 16.91 -8.18
N THR A 188 -10.81 16.46 -8.50
CA THR A 188 -9.61 16.86 -7.78
C THR A 188 -8.96 18.05 -8.49
N PRO A 189 -8.85 19.22 -7.85
CA PRO A 189 -8.16 20.36 -8.44
C PRO A 189 -6.65 20.10 -8.51
N VAL A 190 -6.05 20.41 -9.66
CA VAL A 190 -4.62 20.26 -9.92
C VAL A 190 -4.07 21.58 -10.44
N ALA A 191 -3.04 22.09 -9.76
CA ALA A 191 -2.32 23.27 -10.22
C ALA A 191 -1.42 22.89 -11.40
N ARG A 192 -1.59 23.58 -12.52
CA ARG A 192 -0.65 23.60 -13.65
C ARG A 192 0.43 24.60 -13.32
N LEU A 193 1.66 24.12 -13.20
CA LEU A 193 2.79 24.90 -12.70
C LEU A 193 3.74 25.23 -13.84
N LYS A 194 4.39 26.38 -13.73
CA LYS A 194 5.62 26.62 -14.49
C LYS A 194 6.64 25.53 -14.13
N PRO A 195 7.23 24.82 -15.12
CA PRO A 195 8.11 23.68 -14.82
C PRO A 195 9.24 24.05 -13.85
N VAL A 196 9.37 23.30 -12.77
CA VAL A 196 10.35 23.55 -11.70
C VAL A 196 11.02 22.25 -11.25
N LEU A 197 12.30 22.30 -10.91
CA LEU A 197 13.03 21.13 -10.40
C LEU A 197 12.78 20.95 -8.89
N VAL A 198 12.25 19.80 -8.48
CA VAL A 198 11.98 19.45 -7.08
C VAL A 198 12.49 18.04 -6.79
N GLY A 199 13.49 17.87 -5.92
CA GLY A 199 14.04 16.54 -5.62
C GLY A 199 14.54 15.80 -6.87
N GLY A 200 15.23 16.51 -7.77
CA GLY A 200 15.81 15.98 -9.01
C GLY A 200 14.82 15.67 -10.14
N VAL A 201 13.52 15.95 -9.98
CA VAL A 201 12.50 15.73 -11.03
C VAL A 201 11.83 17.05 -11.40
N ILE A 202 11.58 17.27 -12.69
CA ILE A 202 10.81 18.42 -13.16
C ILE A 202 9.33 18.17 -12.82
N VAL A 203 8.77 19.05 -12.00
CA VAL A 203 7.37 19.09 -11.61
C VAL A 203 6.68 20.18 -12.43
N SER A 204 5.60 19.82 -13.10
CA SER A 204 4.71 20.74 -13.83
C SER A 204 3.26 20.69 -13.35
N ASN A 205 2.94 19.76 -12.44
CA ASN A 205 1.59 19.59 -11.89
C ASN A 205 1.70 19.29 -10.41
N ALA A 206 0.81 19.86 -9.59
CA ALA A 206 0.72 19.56 -8.17
C ALA A 206 -0.74 19.51 -7.72
N THR A 207 -1.07 18.56 -6.85
CA THR A 207 -2.43 18.45 -6.29
C THR A 207 -2.74 19.63 -5.36
N LEU A 208 -3.98 20.11 -5.43
CA LEU A 208 -4.58 21.04 -4.46
C LEU A 208 -5.58 20.33 -3.53
N HIS A 209 -5.71 19.01 -3.65
CA HIS A 209 -6.57 18.11 -2.86
C HIS A 209 -8.07 18.31 -3.07
N ASN A 210 -8.63 19.47 -2.71
CA ASN A 210 -10.06 19.82 -2.83
C ASN A 210 -10.27 21.34 -2.67
N GLN A 211 -11.51 21.80 -2.79
CA GLN A 211 -11.86 23.23 -2.66
C GLN A 211 -11.49 23.80 -1.27
N ASP A 212 -11.73 23.07 -0.18
CA ASP A 212 -11.43 23.54 1.18
C ASP A 212 -9.93 23.80 1.37
N GLU A 213 -9.06 22.95 0.78
CA GLU A 213 -7.61 23.13 0.81
C GLU A 213 -7.12 24.30 -0.05
N ILE A 214 -7.80 24.60 -1.17
CA ILE A 214 -7.53 25.81 -1.96
C ILE A 214 -7.84 27.05 -1.14
N GLU A 215 -8.99 27.09 -0.47
CA GLU A 215 -9.39 28.21 0.38
C GLU A 215 -8.47 28.36 1.60
N ARG A 216 -8.15 27.25 2.28
CA ARG A 216 -7.25 27.26 3.44
C ARG A 216 -5.86 27.79 3.11
N LYS A 217 -5.35 27.49 1.92
CA LYS A 217 -4.03 27.96 1.43
C LYS A 217 -4.11 29.26 0.63
N ASP A 218 -5.34 29.74 0.33
CA ASP A 218 -5.65 30.86 -0.56
C ASP A 218 -4.88 30.82 -1.88
N VAL A 219 -4.84 29.66 -2.55
CA VAL A 219 -4.10 29.50 -3.82
C VAL A 219 -4.91 30.04 -4.99
N ARG A 220 -4.30 30.91 -5.80
CA ARG A 220 -4.92 31.53 -6.97
C ARG A 220 -4.09 31.30 -8.24
N ILE A 221 -4.73 31.45 -9.40
CA ILE A 221 -4.01 31.46 -10.67
C ILE A 221 -3.11 32.71 -10.72
N GLY A 222 -1.85 32.53 -11.11
CA GLY A 222 -0.80 33.56 -11.10
C GLY A 222 0.02 33.62 -9.81
N ASP A 223 -0.37 32.95 -8.73
CA ASP A 223 0.40 32.97 -7.48
C ASP A 223 1.76 32.29 -7.64
N THR A 224 2.76 32.83 -6.93
CA THR A 224 3.98 32.08 -6.62
C THR A 224 3.69 31.14 -5.44
N VAL A 225 3.89 29.84 -5.64
CA VAL A 225 3.62 28.78 -4.67
C VAL A 225 4.87 28.01 -4.29
N ILE A 226 4.84 27.48 -3.08
CA ILE A 226 5.82 26.52 -2.56
C ILE A 226 5.32 25.12 -2.92
N VAL A 227 6.12 24.36 -3.65
CA VAL A 227 5.79 23.01 -4.11
C VAL A 227 6.80 22.03 -3.56
N ARG A 228 6.32 20.89 -3.09
CA ARG A 228 7.16 19.76 -2.64
C ARG A 228 6.63 18.44 -3.17
N ARG A 229 7.42 17.38 -3.02
CA ARG A 229 6.99 16.01 -3.32
C ARG A 229 6.64 15.29 -2.01
N ALA A 230 5.36 15.12 -1.72
CA ALA A 230 4.89 14.36 -0.58
C ALA A 230 5.34 12.90 -0.69
N GLY A 231 6.03 12.41 0.35
CA GLY A 231 6.61 11.07 0.38
C GLY A 231 7.56 10.77 -0.79
N ASP A 232 8.19 11.80 -1.36
CA ASP A 232 9.03 11.74 -2.57
C ASP A 232 8.35 11.16 -3.82
N VAL A 233 7.02 11.21 -3.90
CA VAL A 233 6.25 10.69 -5.04
C VAL A 233 5.33 11.75 -5.62
N ILE A 234 4.35 12.23 -4.85
CA ILE A 234 3.24 13.04 -5.35
C ILE A 234 3.54 14.53 -5.11
N PRO A 235 3.64 15.37 -6.16
CA PRO A 235 3.80 16.79 -5.97
C PRO A 235 2.53 17.44 -5.40
N GLU A 236 2.69 18.29 -4.39
CA GLU A 236 1.60 19.07 -3.78
C GLU A 236 2.01 20.53 -3.57
N VAL A 237 1.03 21.43 -3.60
CA VAL A 237 1.21 22.82 -3.18
C VAL A 237 1.13 22.90 -1.66
N VAL A 238 2.19 23.40 -1.02
CA VAL A 238 2.28 23.57 0.43
C VAL A 238 1.56 24.84 0.86
N GLY A 239 1.78 25.93 0.13
CA GLY A 239 1.20 27.25 0.38
C GLY A 239 1.69 28.27 -0.64
N ILE A 240 1.21 29.50 -0.51
CA ILE A 240 1.57 30.65 -1.34
C ILE A 240 2.76 31.43 -0.75
N VAL A 241 3.44 32.18 -1.59
CA VAL A 241 4.35 33.27 -1.17
C VAL A 241 3.60 34.58 -1.31
N ALA A 242 2.91 35.00 -0.23
CA ALA A 242 1.95 36.09 -0.26
C ALA A 242 2.55 37.42 -0.74
N GLU A 243 3.81 37.69 -0.43
CA GLU A 243 4.54 38.90 -0.81
C GLU A 243 4.79 39.01 -2.33
N LYS A 244 4.65 37.89 -3.06
CA LYS A 244 4.85 37.81 -4.51
C LYS A 244 3.54 37.71 -5.29
N ARG A 245 2.39 37.85 -4.64
CA ARG A 245 1.09 37.79 -5.29
C ARG A 245 0.95 38.94 -6.31
N PRO A 246 0.71 38.64 -7.59
CA PRO A 246 0.38 39.68 -8.57
C PRO A 246 -0.92 40.42 -8.20
N GLN A 247 -1.02 41.68 -8.59
CA GLN A 247 -2.27 42.43 -8.43
C GLN A 247 -3.34 41.88 -9.37
N GLY A 248 -4.58 41.74 -8.88
CA GLY A 248 -5.73 41.29 -9.69
C GLY A 248 -5.95 39.78 -9.74
N THR A 249 -5.27 38.99 -8.90
CA THR A 249 -5.55 37.54 -8.77
C THR A 249 -6.87 37.31 -8.02
N GLU A 250 -7.79 36.56 -8.63
CA GLU A 250 -9.09 36.22 -8.04
C GLU A 250 -9.05 34.88 -7.28
N PRO A 251 -9.82 34.73 -6.18
CA PRO A 251 -10.03 33.44 -5.53
C PRO A 251 -10.54 32.39 -6.51
N PHE A 252 -10.06 31.15 -6.38
CA PHE A 252 -10.51 30.04 -7.21
C PHE A 252 -11.68 29.30 -6.55
N ASP A 253 -12.80 29.19 -7.29
CA ASP A 253 -13.94 28.36 -6.92
C ASP A 253 -14.13 27.25 -7.97
N LEU A 254 -13.91 26.01 -7.52
CA LEU A 254 -14.02 24.81 -8.34
C LEU A 254 -15.41 24.62 -8.94
N LEU A 255 -16.48 24.87 -8.17
CA LEU A 255 -17.86 24.69 -8.63
C LEU A 255 -18.31 25.82 -9.55
N ALA A 256 -17.82 27.04 -9.32
CA ALA A 256 -18.06 28.16 -10.23
C ALA A 256 -17.39 27.90 -11.60
N LYS A 257 -16.15 27.40 -11.61
CA LYS A 257 -15.43 27.07 -12.86
C LYS A 257 -15.98 25.80 -13.54
N TYR A 258 -16.36 24.79 -12.75
CA TYR A 258 -16.82 23.49 -13.23
C TYR A 258 -18.20 23.13 -12.68
N SER A 259 -19.23 23.91 -13.03
CA SER A 259 -20.63 23.55 -12.76
C SER A 259 -21.10 22.34 -13.56
N ALA A 260 -20.43 22.09 -14.70
CA ALA A 260 -20.51 20.90 -15.51
C ALA A 260 -19.15 20.17 -15.55
N CYS A 261 -19.19 18.85 -15.61
CA CYS A 261 -18.02 17.99 -15.64
C CYS A 261 -17.20 18.27 -16.91
N PRO A 262 -15.89 18.55 -16.80
CA PRO A 262 -15.06 18.89 -17.96
C PRO A 262 -14.87 17.72 -18.94
N VAL A 263 -15.28 16.50 -18.56
CA VAL A 263 -15.16 15.30 -19.40
C VAL A 263 -16.48 14.95 -20.08
N CYS A 264 -17.60 14.91 -19.34
CA CYS A 264 -18.87 14.42 -19.87
C CYS A 264 -20.01 15.45 -19.86
N GLY A 265 -19.76 16.67 -19.38
CA GLY A 265 -20.77 17.75 -19.31
C GLY A 265 -21.86 17.56 -18.26
N SER A 266 -21.92 16.42 -17.57
CA SER A 266 -22.89 16.19 -16.48
C SER A 266 -22.71 17.17 -15.33
N HIS A 267 -23.76 17.43 -14.56
CA HIS A 267 -23.68 18.37 -13.44
C HIS A 267 -22.65 17.94 -12.39
N VAL A 268 -21.98 18.92 -11.81
CA VAL A 268 -21.07 18.73 -10.68
C VAL A 268 -21.74 19.23 -9.41
N ARG A 269 -21.68 18.44 -8.34
CA ARG A 269 -22.22 18.81 -7.03
C ARG A 269 -21.29 18.41 -5.91
N ARG A 270 -21.27 19.21 -4.85
CA ARG A 270 -20.69 18.83 -3.56
C ARG A 270 -21.82 18.38 -2.65
N LEU A 271 -21.79 17.12 -2.22
CA LEU A 271 -22.84 16.56 -1.37
C LEU A 271 -22.68 17.06 0.09
N PRO A 272 -23.77 17.16 0.87
CA PRO A 272 -23.70 17.55 2.27
C PRO A 272 -22.72 16.67 3.07
N GLY A 273 -21.83 17.31 3.84
CA GLY A 273 -20.83 16.61 4.65
C GLY A 273 -19.58 16.11 3.90
N GLU A 274 -19.49 16.31 2.58
CA GLU A 274 -18.31 15.94 1.80
C GLU A 274 -17.38 17.12 1.54
N ALA A 275 -16.07 16.87 1.56
CA ALA A 275 -15.06 17.84 1.10
C ALA A 275 -14.97 17.92 -0.43
N GLN A 276 -15.28 16.82 -1.13
CA GLN A 276 -15.08 16.72 -2.58
C GLN A 276 -16.33 17.09 -3.38
N ALA A 277 -16.13 17.89 -4.42
CA ALA A 277 -17.11 18.04 -5.51
C ALA A 277 -17.07 16.83 -6.43
N ARG A 278 -18.20 16.45 -7.04
CA ARG A 278 -18.32 15.24 -7.84
C ARG A 278 -19.13 15.43 -9.11
N CYS A 279 -18.67 14.78 -10.17
CA CYS A 279 -19.43 14.57 -11.40
C CYS A 279 -20.57 13.57 -11.16
N MET A 280 -21.80 14.01 -11.39
CA MET A 280 -23.02 13.19 -11.23
C MET A 280 -23.30 12.29 -12.45
N GLY A 281 -22.41 12.26 -13.44
CA GLY A 281 -22.58 11.47 -14.67
C GLY A 281 -22.46 9.95 -14.49
N GLY A 282 -21.94 9.45 -13.36
CA GLY A 282 -21.77 8.01 -13.11
C GLY A 282 -21.15 7.28 -14.30
N LEU A 283 -21.77 6.18 -14.73
CA LEU A 283 -21.33 5.35 -15.86
C LEU A 283 -21.37 6.07 -17.23
N SER A 284 -22.14 7.15 -17.38
CA SER A 284 -22.11 7.95 -18.63
C SER A 284 -20.81 8.76 -18.77
N CYS A 285 -20.10 8.98 -17.67
CA CYS A 285 -18.82 9.69 -17.67
C CYS A 285 -17.68 8.75 -18.11
N SER A 286 -17.07 9.03 -19.26
CA SER A 286 -15.93 8.25 -19.77
C SER A 286 -14.74 8.23 -18.80
N ALA A 287 -14.48 9.32 -18.07
CA ALA A 287 -13.43 9.32 -17.05
C ALA A 287 -13.74 8.35 -15.90
N GLN A 288 -14.98 8.34 -15.39
CA GLN A 288 -15.37 7.39 -14.33
C GLN A 288 -15.29 5.95 -14.84
N ARG A 289 -15.73 5.66 -16.08
CA ARG A 289 -15.56 4.34 -16.70
C ARG A 289 -14.09 3.93 -16.80
N ARG A 290 -13.22 4.80 -17.34
CA ARG A 290 -11.79 4.53 -17.48
C ARG A 290 -11.15 4.22 -16.13
N GLU A 291 -11.37 5.07 -15.13
CA GLU A 291 -10.80 4.87 -13.79
C GLU A 291 -11.40 3.65 -13.06
N ALA A 292 -12.66 3.29 -13.33
CA ALA A 292 -13.27 2.07 -12.79
C ALA A 292 -12.62 0.81 -13.40
N ILE A 293 -12.40 0.79 -14.71
CA ILE A 293 -11.72 -0.32 -15.40
C ILE A 293 -10.26 -0.42 -14.93
N LEU A 294 -9.54 0.70 -14.80
CA LEU A 294 -8.17 0.71 -14.27
C LEU A 294 -8.08 0.20 -12.83
N HIS A 295 -9.04 0.60 -11.98
CA HIS A 295 -9.12 0.09 -10.61
C HIS A 295 -9.39 -1.41 -10.58
N PHE A 296 -10.36 -1.88 -11.37
CA PHE A 296 -10.69 -3.30 -11.49
C PHE A 296 -9.47 -4.13 -11.92
N ALA A 297 -8.72 -3.66 -12.91
CA ALA A 297 -7.52 -4.33 -13.43
C ALA A 297 -6.28 -4.19 -12.53
N SER A 298 -6.32 -3.32 -11.51
CA SER A 298 -5.15 -3.01 -10.70
C SER A 298 -4.58 -4.23 -9.97
N ARG A 299 -3.29 -4.18 -9.62
CA ARG A 299 -2.54 -5.28 -8.99
C ARG A 299 -3.14 -5.82 -7.69
N ARG A 300 -3.89 -5.00 -6.95
CA ARG A 300 -4.55 -5.41 -5.69
C ARG A 300 -6.00 -5.86 -5.88
N ALA A 301 -6.55 -5.65 -7.07
CA ALA A 301 -7.89 -6.04 -7.48
C ALA A 301 -7.81 -7.31 -8.34
N MET A 302 -8.05 -7.24 -9.64
CA MET A 302 -8.04 -8.42 -10.52
C MET A 302 -6.67 -8.71 -11.14
N GLU A 303 -5.69 -7.81 -11.02
CA GLU A 303 -4.31 -8.01 -11.50
C GLU A 303 -4.22 -8.43 -12.96
N ILE A 304 -4.81 -7.59 -13.82
CA ILE A 304 -4.76 -7.78 -15.27
C ILE A 304 -3.53 -7.04 -15.80
N ASP A 305 -2.40 -7.75 -15.81
CA ASP A 305 -1.16 -7.23 -16.35
C ASP A 305 -1.28 -6.86 -17.83
N GLY A 306 -0.77 -5.69 -18.20
CA GLY A 306 -0.82 -5.17 -19.57
C GLY A 306 -2.01 -4.24 -19.86
N LEU A 307 -3.02 -4.18 -18.99
CA LEU A 307 -4.14 -3.24 -19.12
C LEU A 307 -3.82 -1.87 -18.50
N GLY A 308 -2.94 -1.11 -19.17
CA GLY A 308 -2.50 0.22 -18.71
C GLY A 308 -3.41 1.38 -19.15
N ASP A 309 -3.20 2.55 -18.55
CA ASP A 309 -3.97 3.80 -18.78
C ASP A 309 -4.26 4.09 -20.27
N LYS A 310 -3.22 4.05 -21.11
CA LYS A 310 -3.35 4.32 -22.56
C LYS A 310 -4.16 3.28 -23.33
N LEU A 311 -4.20 2.04 -22.86
CA LEU A 311 -5.00 1.01 -23.51
C LEU A 311 -6.47 1.11 -23.06
N VAL A 312 -6.71 1.34 -21.77
CA VAL A 312 -8.07 1.55 -21.25
C VAL A 312 -8.70 2.79 -21.87
N GLU A 313 -7.94 3.89 -22.02
CA GLU A 313 -8.37 5.09 -22.73
C GLU A 313 -8.87 4.76 -24.14
N GLN A 314 -8.08 4.02 -24.94
CA GLN A 314 -8.49 3.59 -26.28
C GLN A 314 -9.74 2.70 -26.28
N LEU A 315 -9.83 1.75 -25.34
CA LEU A 315 -10.97 0.83 -25.24
C LEU A 315 -12.27 1.57 -24.89
N VAL A 316 -12.20 2.54 -23.98
CA VAL A 316 -13.36 3.35 -23.56
C VAL A 316 -13.76 4.35 -24.65
N GLU A 317 -12.80 5.05 -25.27
CA GLU A 317 -13.06 6.02 -26.34
C GLU A 317 -13.67 5.38 -27.59
N LYS A 318 -13.21 4.18 -27.95
CA LYS A 318 -13.78 3.40 -29.06
C LYS A 318 -15.07 2.65 -28.66
N ASN A 319 -15.56 2.82 -27.43
CA ASN A 319 -16.71 2.12 -26.85
C ASN A 319 -16.63 0.58 -26.95
N LEU A 320 -15.41 0.04 -26.92
CA LEU A 320 -15.16 -1.40 -26.90
C LEU A 320 -15.38 -1.99 -25.51
N VAL A 321 -15.21 -1.17 -24.46
CA VAL A 321 -15.43 -1.56 -23.06
C VAL A 321 -16.20 -0.44 -22.37
N SER A 322 -17.34 -0.78 -21.77
CA SER A 322 -18.14 0.14 -20.95
C SER A 322 -18.17 -0.24 -19.48
N THR A 323 -18.08 -1.54 -19.21
CA THR A 323 -18.06 -2.12 -17.86
C THR A 323 -16.88 -3.09 -17.72
N PRO A 324 -16.44 -3.41 -16.50
CA PRO A 324 -15.41 -4.42 -16.30
C PRO A 324 -15.74 -5.80 -16.90
N ALA A 325 -17.03 -6.14 -17.00
CA ALA A 325 -17.46 -7.40 -17.60
C ALA A 325 -17.10 -7.52 -19.09
N ASP A 326 -17.08 -6.40 -19.82
CA ASP A 326 -16.79 -6.38 -21.26
C ASP A 326 -15.34 -6.79 -21.56
N LEU A 327 -14.42 -6.64 -20.59
CA LEU A 327 -13.02 -7.09 -20.73
C LEU A 327 -12.94 -8.59 -21.08
N TYR A 328 -13.83 -9.39 -20.50
CA TYR A 328 -13.86 -10.85 -20.69
C TYR A 328 -14.53 -11.27 -22.02
N ARG A 329 -14.97 -10.30 -22.82
CA ARG A 329 -15.59 -10.50 -24.14
C ARG A 329 -14.75 -9.90 -25.27
N LEU A 330 -13.56 -9.36 -24.96
CA LEU A 330 -12.65 -8.78 -25.94
C LEU A 330 -12.12 -9.85 -26.90
N ASP A 331 -11.95 -9.45 -28.15
CA ASP A 331 -11.38 -10.28 -29.21
C ASP A 331 -9.89 -9.96 -29.40
N GLU A 332 -9.06 -11.00 -29.54
CA GLU A 332 -7.60 -10.85 -29.69
C GLU A 332 -7.22 -10.07 -30.95
N ARG A 333 -7.92 -10.29 -32.07
CA ARG A 333 -7.60 -9.62 -33.34
C ARG A 333 -7.92 -8.14 -33.25
N MET A 334 -9.07 -7.80 -32.69
CA MET A 334 -9.46 -6.42 -32.42
C MET A 334 -8.44 -5.71 -31.50
N LEU A 335 -7.95 -6.38 -30.46
CA LEU A 335 -6.92 -5.83 -29.59
C LEU A 335 -5.60 -5.58 -30.33
N ALA A 336 -5.22 -6.45 -31.26
CA ALA A 336 -3.99 -6.31 -32.04
C ALA A 336 -4.01 -5.12 -33.02
N GLU A 337 -5.20 -4.60 -33.36
CA GLU A 337 -5.38 -3.43 -34.25
C GLU A 337 -5.30 -2.07 -33.51
N LEU A 338 -5.24 -2.08 -32.17
CA LEU A 338 -5.14 -0.84 -31.38
C LEU A 338 -3.74 -0.21 -31.46
N ASP A 339 -3.66 1.10 -31.24
CA ASP A 339 -2.39 1.81 -31.27
C ASP A 339 -1.44 1.27 -30.19
N ARG A 340 -0.20 0.98 -30.60
CA ARG A 340 0.87 0.35 -29.80
C ARG A 340 0.53 -1.05 -29.28
N MET A 341 -0.45 -1.72 -29.88
CA MET A 341 -0.70 -3.14 -29.72
C MET A 341 -0.21 -3.92 -30.95
N GLY A 342 0.20 -5.16 -30.73
CA GLY A 342 0.45 -6.14 -31.77
C GLY A 342 0.03 -7.52 -31.29
N GLU A 343 0.09 -8.53 -32.15
CA GLU A 343 -0.43 -9.88 -31.85
C GLU A 343 0.08 -10.42 -30.51
N LYS A 344 1.38 -10.31 -30.23
CA LYS A 344 1.97 -10.81 -28.99
C LYS A 344 1.48 -10.05 -27.75
N SER A 345 1.29 -8.74 -27.82
CA SER A 345 0.79 -7.97 -26.66
C SER A 345 -0.70 -8.22 -26.44
N ALA A 346 -1.48 -8.38 -27.51
CA ALA A 346 -2.88 -8.80 -27.44
C ALA A 346 -3.03 -10.18 -26.80
N GLN A 347 -2.23 -11.17 -27.22
CA GLN A 347 -2.20 -12.51 -26.62
C GLN A 347 -1.83 -12.48 -25.14
N ASN A 348 -0.82 -11.69 -24.77
CA ASN A 348 -0.42 -11.57 -23.37
C ASN A 348 -1.54 -10.96 -22.52
N LEU A 349 -2.23 -9.94 -23.04
CA LEU A 349 -3.37 -9.34 -22.34
C LEU A 349 -4.54 -10.32 -22.21
N MET A 350 -4.90 -11.04 -23.28
CA MET A 350 -5.95 -12.06 -23.22
C MET A 350 -5.63 -13.15 -22.20
N LYS A 351 -4.36 -13.57 -22.11
CA LYS A 351 -3.90 -14.51 -21.06
C LYS A 351 -4.03 -13.91 -19.66
N ALA A 352 -3.72 -12.63 -19.47
CA ALA A 352 -3.86 -11.96 -18.19
C ALA A 352 -5.34 -11.84 -17.76
N ILE A 353 -6.24 -11.49 -18.69
CA ILE A 353 -7.70 -11.45 -18.47
C ILE A 353 -8.23 -12.85 -18.13
N GLU A 354 -7.77 -13.89 -18.83
CA GLU A 354 -8.20 -15.25 -18.55
C GLU A 354 -7.71 -15.73 -17.18
N ALA A 355 -6.44 -15.42 -16.84
CA ALA A 355 -5.88 -15.75 -15.53
C ALA A 355 -6.64 -15.06 -14.38
N SER A 356 -7.06 -13.80 -14.57
CA SER A 356 -7.77 -13.03 -13.54
C SER A 356 -9.13 -13.58 -13.18
N ARG A 357 -9.72 -14.49 -13.98
CA ARG A 357 -10.94 -15.20 -13.58
C ARG A 357 -10.77 -15.96 -12.27
N ASN A 358 -9.56 -16.43 -11.95
CA ASN A 358 -9.27 -17.07 -10.67
C ASN A 358 -8.76 -16.00 -9.69
N THR A 359 -9.57 -15.63 -8.71
CA THR A 359 -9.25 -14.57 -7.74
C THR A 359 -9.62 -15.00 -6.32
N THR A 360 -9.65 -14.06 -5.37
CA THR A 360 -10.22 -14.24 -4.03
C THR A 360 -11.44 -13.34 -3.85
N LEU A 361 -12.36 -13.72 -2.96
CA LEU A 361 -13.55 -12.91 -2.69
C LEU A 361 -13.20 -11.48 -2.24
N SER A 362 -12.16 -11.33 -1.40
CA SER A 362 -11.67 -10.01 -0.96
C SER A 362 -11.22 -9.14 -2.14
N ARG A 363 -10.45 -9.71 -3.07
CA ARG A 363 -9.99 -8.98 -4.26
C ARG A 363 -11.13 -8.65 -5.21
N PHE A 364 -12.10 -9.56 -5.35
CA PHE A 364 -13.29 -9.32 -6.14
C PHE A 364 -14.13 -8.16 -5.56
N ILE A 365 -14.46 -8.20 -4.27
CA ILE A 365 -15.18 -7.10 -3.58
C ILE A 365 -14.43 -5.78 -3.73
N TYR A 366 -13.11 -5.80 -3.53
CA TYR A 366 -12.28 -4.61 -3.72
C TYR A 366 -12.36 -4.09 -5.16
N SER A 367 -12.34 -4.98 -6.17
CA SER A 367 -12.37 -4.63 -7.60
C SER A 367 -13.65 -3.93 -8.04
N LEU A 368 -14.78 -4.17 -7.35
CA LEU A 368 -16.06 -3.51 -7.63
C LEU A 368 -16.02 -2.00 -7.36
N GLY A 369 -15.04 -1.54 -6.58
CA GLY A 369 -14.80 -0.11 -6.38
C GLY A 369 -15.87 0.58 -5.53
N ILE A 370 -16.61 -0.18 -4.71
CA ILE A 370 -17.63 0.30 -3.77
C ILE A 370 -17.05 1.45 -2.94
N ARG A 371 -17.85 2.50 -2.78
CA ARG A 371 -17.42 3.73 -2.11
C ARG A 371 -17.05 3.44 -0.65
N HIS A 372 -15.93 4.01 -0.20
CA HIS A 372 -15.33 3.80 1.13
C HIS A 372 -14.81 2.38 1.44
N VAL A 373 -15.06 1.39 0.57
CA VAL A 373 -14.54 0.03 0.73
C VAL A 373 -13.12 -0.04 0.17
N GLY A 374 -12.14 0.04 1.09
CA GLY A 374 -10.73 -0.19 0.78
C GLY A 374 -10.38 -1.68 0.77
N GLU A 375 -9.10 -1.98 0.47
CA GLU A 375 -8.56 -3.35 0.45
C GLU A 375 -8.77 -4.08 1.79
N SER A 376 -8.51 -3.41 2.92
CA SER A 376 -8.72 -3.98 4.26
C SER A 376 -10.19 -4.29 4.51
N THR A 377 -11.07 -3.32 4.24
CA THR A 377 -12.52 -3.48 4.41
C THR A 377 -13.06 -4.59 3.53
N ALA A 378 -12.60 -4.72 2.28
CA ALA A 378 -12.99 -5.81 1.40
C ALA A 378 -12.52 -7.19 1.94
N GLY A 379 -11.36 -7.24 2.59
CA GLY A 379 -10.89 -8.42 3.34
C GLY A 379 -11.82 -8.79 4.49
N GLU A 380 -12.15 -7.84 5.36
CA GLU A 380 -13.07 -8.06 6.49
C GLU A 380 -14.47 -8.47 6.01
N LEU A 381 -14.99 -7.83 4.96
CA LEU A 381 -16.26 -8.21 4.35
C LEU A 381 -16.22 -9.63 3.77
N ALA A 382 -15.14 -10.01 3.09
CA ALA A 382 -15.00 -11.35 2.55
C ALA A 382 -14.95 -12.42 3.65
N LEU A 383 -14.20 -12.15 4.74
CA LEU A 383 -14.11 -13.04 5.89
C LEU A 383 -15.43 -13.14 6.64
N HIS A 384 -16.07 -11.99 6.90
CA HIS A 384 -17.31 -11.95 7.65
C HIS A 384 -18.47 -12.53 6.86
N PHE A 385 -18.63 -12.21 5.56
CA PHE A 385 -19.79 -12.62 4.77
C PHE A 385 -19.59 -13.95 4.03
N GLY A 386 -18.37 -14.32 3.65
CA GLY A 386 -18.06 -15.61 3.03
C GLY A 386 -18.50 -15.77 1.55
N SER A 387 -19.53 -15.05 1.11
CA SER A 387 -19.97 -15.02 -0.28
C SER A 387 -20.43 -13.62 -0.71
N ILE A 388 -20.48 -13.38 -2.01
CA ILE A 388 -20.98 -12.11 -2.56
C ILE A 388 -22.50 -12.01 -2.38
N GLU A 389 -23.22 -13.14 -2.44
CA GLU A 389 -24.66 -13.21 -2.21
C GLU A 389 -25.03 -12.84 -0.78
N ALA A 390 -24.27 -13.34 0.21
CA ALA A 390 -24.48 -13.00 1.61
C ALA A 390 -24.22 -11.51 1.87
N LEU A 391 -23.15 -10.96 1.27
CA LEU A 391 -22.86 -9.53 1.36
C LEU A 391 -23.96 -8.67 0.71
N ARG A 392 -24.49 -9.11 -0.44
CA ARG A 392 -25.58 -8.42 -1.15
C ARG A 392 -26.86 -8.34 -0.31
N GLN A 393 -27.13 -9.35 0.52
CA GLN A 393 -28.33 -9.43 1.36
C GLN A 393 -28.16 -8.81 2.76
N ALA A 394 -26.95 -8.36 3.09
CA ALA A 394 -26.62 -7.88 4.43
C ALA A 394 -27.43 -6.62 4.80
N SER A 395 -28.01 -6.63 5.99
CA SER A 395 -28.67 -5.47 6.59
C SER A 395 -27.65 -4.41 7.05
N PHE A 396 -28.14 -3.20 7.30
CA PHE A 396 -27.31 -2.13 7.85
C PHE A 396 -26.68 -2.54 9.19
N GLU A 397 -27.47 -3.19 10.05
CA GLU A 397 -27.04 -3.68 11.35
C GLU A 397 -25.91 -4.72 11.22
N GLU A 398 -26.07 -5.71 10.34
CA GLU A 398 -25.02 -6.72 10.08
C GLU A 398 -23.74 -6.09 9.55
N LEU A 399 -23.85 -5.13 8.62
CA LEU A 399 -22.68 -4.43 8.09
C LEU A 399 -21.94 -3.63 9.17
N THR A 400 -22.67 -2.92 10.04
CA THR A 400 -22.05 -2.17 11.14
C THR A 400 -21.50 -3.05 12.27
N ALA A 401 -21.88 -4.34 12.32
CA ALA A 401 -21.31 -5.30 13.26
C ALA A 401 -19.91 -5.78 12.86
N VAL A 402 -19.53 -5.61 11.58
CA VAL A 402 -18.18 -5.93 11.09
C VAL A 402 -17.17 -4.93 11.65
N GLN A 403 -16.02 -5.44 12.10
CA GLN A 403 -14.95 -4.61 12.62
C GLN A 403 -14.51 -3.57 11.58
N ASP A 404 -14.29 -2.33 12.04
CA ASP A 404 -13.87 -1.19 11.22
C ASP A 404 -14.89 -0.71 10.15
N ILE A 405 -16.15 -1.17 10.21
CA ILE A 405 -17.24 -0.69 9.36
C ILE A 405 -18.18 0.23 10.16
N GLY A 406 -18.12 1.52 9.86
CA GLY A 406 -19.06 2.53 10.38
C GLY A 406 -20.28 2.74 9.48
N SER A 407 -21.24 3.55 9.95
CA SER A 407 -22.50 3.86 9.26
C SER A 407 -22.32 4.35 7.81
N VAL A 408 -21.32 5.19 7.56
CA VAL A 408 -21.03 5.73 6.21
C VAL A 408 -20.64 4.62 5.23
N VAL A 409 -19.85 3.64 5.69
CA VAL A 409 -19.40 2.52 4.87
C VAL A 409 -20.56 1.55 4.65
N ALA A 410 -21.29 1.21 5.71
CA ALA A 410 -22.48 0.36 5.63
C ALA A 410 -23.51 0.91 4.63
N GLN A 411 -23.85 2.19 4.73
CA GLN A 411 -24.78 2.82 3.79
C GLN A 411 -24.26 2.78 2.36
N SER A 412 -22.96 3.01 2.15
CA SER A 412 -22.36 2.96 0.80
C SER A 412 -22.42 1.57 0.16
N ILE A 413 -22.36 0.51 0.98
CA ILE A 413 -22.50 -0.87 0.53
C ILE A 413 -23.96 -1.14 0.14
N ILE A 414 -24.92 -0.76 1.00
CA ILE A 414 -26.35 -0.91 0.72
C ILE A 414 -26.74 -0.16 -0.55
N ASP A 415 -26.35 1.11 -0.66
CA ASP A 415 -26.63 1.94 -1.84
C ASP A 415 -26.05 1.27 -3.10
N PHE A 416 -24.83 0.72 -3.03
CA PHE A 416 -24.21 0.06 -4.17
C PHE A 416 -24.98 -1.19 -4.64
N PHE A 417 -25.41 -2.06 -3.71
CA PHE A 417 -26.19 -3.27 -4.05
C PHE A 417 -27.68 -2.98 -4.32
N GLY A 418 -28.19 -1.81 -3.94
CA GLY A 418 -29.54 -1.36 -4.27
C GLY A 418 -29.68 -0.84 -5.71
N GLU A 419 -28.58 -0.66 -6.42
CA GLU A 419 -28.57 -0.16 -7.80
C GLU A 419 -28.52 -1.32 -8.81
N ASP A 420 -29.58 -1.47 -9.62
CA ASP A 420 -29.75 -2.57 -10.59
C ASP A 420 -28.55 -2.73 -11.53
N HIS A 421 -27.99 -1.61 -12.01
CA HIS A 421 -26.86 -1.65 -12.94
C HIS A 421 -25.58 -2.25 -12.34
N ASN A 422 -25.36 -2.11 -11.02
CA ASN A 422 -24.23 -2.73 -10.35
C ASN A 422 -24.43 -4.25 -10.24
N LEU A 423 -25.66 -4.67 -9.94
CA LEU A 423 -26.04 -6.08 -9.87
C LEU A 423 -25.86 -6.76 -11.24
N GLU A 424 -26.30 -6.13 -12.32
CA GLU A 424 -26.09 -6.65 -13.68
C GLU A 424 -24.60 -6.83 -14.02
N VAL A 425 -23.75 -5.90 -13.60
CA VAL A 425 -22.29 -6.00 -13.84
C VAL A 425 -21.70 -7.17 -13.06
N ILE A 426 -22.10 -7.35 -11.79
CA ILE A 426 -21.68 -8.48 -10.97
C ILE A 426 -22.11 -9.81 -11.62
N GLU A 427 -23.36 -9.91 -12.06
CA GLU A 427 -23.90 -11.10 -12.71
C GLU A 427 -23.12 -11.41 -14.00
N LYS A 428 -22.90 -10.43 -14.87
CA LYS A 428 -22.09 -10.60 -16.10
C LYS A 428 -20.65 -11.02 -15.81
N LEU A 429 -20.07 -10.53 -14.71
CA LEU A 429 -18.73 -10.91 -14.25
C LEU A 429 -18.68 -12.37 -13.77
N LEU A 430 -19.70 -12.81 -13.02
CA LEU A 430 -19.84 -14.21 -12.59
C LEU A 430 -20.10 -15.15 -13.78
N GLU A 431 -20.96 -14.76 -14.72
CA GLU A 431 -21.21 -15.48 -15.98
C GLU A 431 -19.95 -15.56 -16.85
N ALA A 432 -19.10 -14.55 -16.80
CA ALA A 432 -17.77 -14.58 -17.41
C ALA A 432 -16.80 -15.53 -16.67
N GLY A 433 -17.26 -16.36 -15.74
CA GLY A 433 -16.49 -17.43 -15.12
C GLY A 433 -15.48 -16.98 -14.08
N ILE A 434 -15.64 -15.75 -13.54
CA ILE A 434 -14.87 -15.33 -12.38
C ILE A 434 -15.26 -16.19 -11.18
N ARG A 435 -14.25 -16.68 -10.48
CA ARG A 435 -14.40 -17.60 -9.36
C ARG A 435 -13.30 -17.41 -8.34
N TRP A 436 -13.61 -17.82 -7.13
CA TRP A 436 -12.70 -17.86 -5.99
C TRP A 436 -12.96 -19.15 -5.20
N PRO A 437 -12.00 -19.62 -4.40
CA PRO A 437 -12.26 -20.69 -3.45
C PRO A 437 -13.41 -20.29 -2.52
N GLU A 438 -14.27 -21.24 -2.20
CA GLU A 438 -15.31 -21.04 -1.20
C GLU A 438 -14.65 -20.59 0.11
N VAL A 439 -15.09 -19.43 0.63
CA VAL A 439 -14.64 -18.99 1.93
C VAL A 439 -15.41 -19.80 2.94
N VAL A 440 -14.84 -20.94 3.32
CA VAL A 440 -15.38 -21.75 4.41
C VAL A 440 -15.26 -20.89 5.67
N ARG A 441 -16.37 -20.27 6.05
CA ARG A 441 -16.54 -19.88 7.45
C ARG A 441 -16.43 -21.18 8.21
N VAL A 442 -15.39 -21.32 9.02
CA VAL A 442 -15.44 -22.31 10.08
C VAL A 442 -16.46 -21.77 11.09
N GLU A 443 -17.75 -21.89 10.75
CA GLU A 443 -18.81 -21.78 11.72
C GLU A 443 -18.71 -23.01 12.59
N VAL A 444 -17.87 -22.91 13.61
CA VAL A 444 -17.90 -23.95 14.62
C VAL A 444 -19.11 -23.67 15.48
N ALA A 445 -20.20 -24.32 15.12
CA ALA A 445 -21.37 -24.41 15.96
C ALA A 445 -20.96 -25.10 17.26
N GLY A 446 -20.78 -24.30 18.32
CA GLY A 446 -20.49 -24.81 19.65
C GLY A 446 -19.04 -25.16 19.93
N ASN A 447 -18.05 -24.45 19.37
CA ASN A 447 -16.72 -24.51 19.97
C ASN A 447 -16.66 -23.68 21.26
N ALA A 448 -15.83 -24.11 22.19
CA ALA A 448 -15.58 -23.41 23.44
C ALA A 448 -14.70 -22.15 23.29
N VAL A 449 -14.40 -21.75 22.04
CA VAL A 449 -13.45 -20.67 21.68
C VAL A 449 -14.19 -19.42 21.17
N LYS A 450 -15.39 -19.57 20.61
CA LYS A 450 -16.19 -18.51 20.00
C LYS A 450 -16.59 -17.47 21.04
N ASP A 451 -16.40 -16.20 20.70
CA ASP A 451 -16.65 -15.03 21.55
C ASP A 451 -15.82 -14.98 22.85
N LYS A 452 -14.85 -15.88 23.02
CA LYS A 452 -13.96 -15.93 24.18
C LYS A 452 -12.69 -15.12 23.97
N THR A 453 -12.23 -14.48 25.03
CA THR A 453 -11.00 -13.67 25.03
C THR A 453 -9.84 -14.45 25.65
N PHE A 454 -8.81 -14.71 24.84
CA PHE A 454 -7.59 -15.42 25.22
C PHE A 454 -6.41 -14.46 25.42
N VAL A 455 -5.54 -14.78 26.36
CA VAL A 455 -4.20 -14.18 26.50
C VAL A 455 -3.17 -15.29 26.46
N LEU A 456 -2.30 -15.29 25.46
CA LEU A 456 -1.18 -16.22 25.38
C LEU A 456 -0.03 -15.71 26.26
N THR A 457 0.66 -16.57 27.00
CA THR A 457 1.87 -16.26 27.79
C THR A 457 2.82 -17.47 27.81
N GLY A 458 4.12 -17.25 27.87
CA GLY A 458 5.13 -18.30 27.71
C GLY A 458 5.29 -18.79 26.26
N THR A 459 6.11 -19.82 26.07
CA THR A 459 6.43 -20.42 24.77
C THR A 459 5.67 -21.73 24.60
N LEU A 460 4.89 -21.85 23.53
CA LEU A 460 4.21 -23.09 23.14
C LEU A 460 5.19 -23.97 22.33
N SER A 461 5.24 -25.25 22.64
CA SER A 461 6.14 -26.25 22.05
C SER A 461 5.70 -26.76 20.68
N SER A 462 4.39 -26.74 20.40
CA SER A 462 3.76 -27.35 19.22
C SER A 462 3.24 -26.34 18.20
N LEU A 463 3.00 -25.09 18.62
CA LEU A 463 2.55 -23.99 17.77
C LEU A 463 3.37 -22.75 18.05
N THR A 464 3.65 -21.96 17.01
CA THR A 464 4.07 -20.57 17.22
C THR A 464 2.92 -19.77 17.82
N ARG A 465 3.25 -18.67 18.49
CA ARG A 465 2.24 -17.78 19.09
C ARG A 465 1.31 -17.17 18.05
N ASP A 466 1.81 -16.96 16.83
CA ASP A 466 1.01 -16.44 15.71
C ASP A 466 0.11 -17.53 15.13
N GLU A 467 0.57 -18.77 14.96
CA GLU A 467 -0.30 -19.90 14.58
C GLU A 467 -1.40 -20.15 15.63
N ALA A 468 -1.06 -20.06 16.92
CA ALA A 468 -2.05 -20.16 17.99
C ALA A 468 -3.08 -19.02 17.93
N ARG A 469 -2.64 -17.79 17.61
CA ARG A 469 -3.54 -16.65 17.41
C ARG A 469 -4.43 -16.86 16.19
N GLU A 470 -3.87 -17.27 15.06
CA GLU A 470 -4.61 -17.53 13.83
C GLU A 470 -5.68 -18.60 14.04
N ARG A 471 -5.33 -19.69 14.74
CA ARG A 471 -6.31 -20.74 15.10
C ARG A 471 -7.41 -20.23 16.03
N ILE A 472 -7.08 -19.43 17.05
CA ILE A 472 -8.11 -18.84 17.93
C ILE A 472 -9.05 -17.92 17.13
N VAL A 473 -8.50 -17.09 16.25
CA VAL A 473 -9.27 -16.13 15.44
C VAL A 473 -10.12 -16.86 14.38
N SER A 474 -9.58 -17.89 13.72
CA SER A 474 -10.33 -18.69 12.75
C SER A 474 -11.50 -19.44 13.39
N LEU A 475 -11.41 -19.71 14.70
CA LEU A 475 -12.44 -20.34 15.52
C LEU A 475 -13.42 -19.33 16.16
N GLY A 476 -13.29 -18.02 15.86
CA GLY A 476 -14.18 -16.97 16.35
C GLY A 476 -13.84 -16.42 17.74
N GLY A 477 -12.65 -16.71 18.27
CA GLY A 477 -12.13 -16.17 19.53
C GLY A 477 -11.31 -14.88 19.34
N LYS A 478 -11.06 -14.17 20.44
CA LYS A 478 -10.29 -12.91 20.46
C LYS A 478 -8.99 -13.08 21.22
N VAL A 479 -7.85 -12.68 20.65
CA VAL A 479 -6.55 -12.70 21.36
C VAL A 479 -6.14 -11.29 21.77
N THR A 480 -5.94 -11.08 23.07
CA THR A 480 -5.53 -9.78 23.63
C THR A 480 -4.13 -9.82 24.22
N GLY A 481 -3.47 -8.66 24.25
CA GLY A 481 -2.09 -8.53 24.74
C GLY A 481 -1.95 -8.45 26.26
N SER A 482 -3.04 -8.21 26.98
CA SER A 482 -3.05 -7.94 28.42
C SER A 482 -4.18 -8.67 29.13
N VAL A 483 -3.88 -9.23 30.31
CA VAL A 483 -4.88 -9.84 31.18
C VAL A 483 -5.73 -8.76 31.84
N SER A 484 -7.06 -8.92 31.74
CA SER A 484 -8.06 -8.04 32.34
C SER A 484 -9.24 -8.86 32.87
N LYS A 485 -10.17 -8.24 33.61
CA LYS A 485 -11.41 -8.91 34.06
C LYS A 485 -12.31 -9.42 32.92
N LYS A 486 -12.06 -9.01 31.68
CA LYS A 486 -12.79 -9.47 30.48
C LYS A 486 -12.10 -10.64 29.77
N THR A 487 -10.95 -11.10 30.28
CA THR A 487 -10.23 -12.24 29.72
C THR A 487 -10.87 -13.54 30.21
N ASP A 488 -11.24 -14.44 29.29
CA ASP A 488 -11.85 -15.72 29.62
C ASP A 488 -10.79 -16.81 29.91
N PHE A 489 -9.66 -16.79 29.19
CA PHE A 489 -8.59 -17.78 29.35
C PHE A 489 -7.20 -17.17 29.23
N VAL A 490 -6.25 -17.68 30.02
CA VAL A 490 -4.82 -17.44 29.83
C VAL A 490 -4.15 -18.75 29.44
N VAL A 491 -3.58 -18.81 28.25
CA VAL A 491 -2.83 -19.99 27.78
C VAL A 491 -1.38 -19.84 28.20
N ALA A 492 -0.91 -20.75 29.04
CA ALA A 492 0.44 -20.77 29.58
C ALA A 492 1.27 -21.85 28.88
N GLY A 493 2.32 -21.42 28.17
CA GLY A 493 3.40 -22.27 27.70
C GLY A 493 4.59 -22.26 28.67
N ALA A 494 5.71 -22.85 28.25
CA ALA A 494 6.95 -22.86 29.02
C ALA A 494 7.41 -21.43 29.38
N ASP A 495 7.89 -21.25 30.61
CA ASP A 495 8.32 -19.97 31.20
C ASP A 495 7.27 -18.84 31.09
N PRO A 496 6.08 -19.03 31.69
CA PRO A 496 5.01 -18.06 31.56
C PRO A 496 5.34 -16.79 32.39
N GLY A 497 5.50 -15.65 31.71
CA GLY A 497 5.86 -14.37 32.36
C GLY A 497 4.73 -13.70 33.16
N SER A 498 4.88 -12.41 33.48
CA SER A 498 4.00 -11.62 34.38
C SER A 498 2.48 -11.63 34.07
N LYS A 499 2.06 -12.10 32.90
CA LYS A 499 0.65 -12.32 32.55
C LYS A 499 0.05 -13.54 33.26
N TYR A 500 0.86 -14.53 33.59
CA TYR A 500 0.46 -15.70 34.36
C TYR A 500 0.09 -15.30 35.79
N GLU A 501 0.99 -14.56 36.44
CA GLU A 501 0.78 -14.02 37.79
C GLU A 501 -0.49 -13.15 37.84
N LYS A 502 -0.64 -12.25 36.87
CA LYS A 502 -1.84 -11.39 36.75
C LYS A 502 -3.13 -12.17 36.46
N GLY A 503 -3.04 -13.31 35.76
CA GLY A 503 -4.16 -14.23 35.54
C GLY A 503 -4.63 -14.88 36.82
N LEU A 504 -3.68 -15.35 37.65
CA LEU A 504 -3.95 -15.93 38.97
C LEU A 504 -4.58 -14.90 39.92
N GLU A 505 -4.04 -13.68 39.98
CA GLU A 505 -4.57 -12.59 40.82
C GLU A 505 -6.03 -12.23 40.49
N LEU A 506 -6.39 -12.31 39.21
CA LEU A 506 -7.73 -11.97 38.72
C LEU A 506 -8.68 -13.18 38.67
N GLY A 507 -8.22 -14.37 39.07
CA GLY A 507 -9.03 -15.59 39.11
C GLY A 507 -9.44 -16.12 37.73
N ILE A 508 -8.63 -15.86 36.70
CA ILE A 508 -8.93 -16.25 35.32
C ILE A 508 -8.45 -17.69 35.08
N PRO A 509 -9.25 -18.55 34.43
CA PRO A 509 -8.85 -19.92 34.07
C PRO A 509 -7.53 -19.99 33.27
N MET A 510 -6.61 -20.84 33.75
CA MET A 510 -5.31 -21.07 33.12
C MET A 510 -5.36 -22.36 32.28
N LEU A 511 -4.91 -22.29 31.02
CA LEU A 511 -4.82 -23.43 30.12
C LEU A 511 -3.36 -23.73 29.80
N GLU A 512 -2.91 -24.94 30.15
CA GLU A 512 -1.65 -25.49 29.66
C GLU A 512 -1.77 -25.83 28.16
N GLU A 513 -0.65 -25.87 27.45
CA GLU A 513 -0.62 -26.12 26.01
C GLU A 513 -1.43 -27.35 25.54
N PRO A 514 -1.33 -28.54 26.18
CA PRO A 514 -2.13 -29.70 25.75
C PRO A 514 -3.65 -29.46 25.84
N ALA A 515 -4.10 -28.77 26.89
CA ALA A 515 -5.51 -28.44 27.07
C ALA A 515 -5.98 -27.36 26.08
N PHE A 516 -5.10 -26.44 25.72
CA PHE A 516 -5.36 -25.46 24.66
C PHE A 516 -5.48 -26.12 23.28
N LEU A 517 -4.58 -27.04 22.95
CA LEU A 517 -4.62 -27.81 21.70
C LEU A 517 -5.89 -28.66 21.61
N GLU A 518 -6.31 -29.28 22.71
CA GLU A 518 -7.56 -30.04 22.78
C GLU A 518 -8.81 -29.14 22.63
N LEU A 519 -8.76 -27.92 23.18
CA LEU A 519 -9.84 -26.94 23.09
C LEU A 519 -10.03 -26.44 21.65
N ILE A 520 -8.94 -26.14 20.95
CA ILE A 520 -8.99 -25.68 19.56
C ILE A 520 -9.26 -26.85 18.61
N SER A 521 -8.78 -28.08 18.89
CA SER A 521 -9.06 -29.25 18.06
C SER A 521 -10.51 -29.71 18.16
N LYS A 522 -11.13 -29.63 19.36
CA LYS A 522 -12.58 -29.84 19.52
C LYS A 522 -13.42 -28.73 18.89
N GLY A 523 -12.80 -27.59 18.61
CA GLY A 523 -13.38 -26.54 17.80
C GLY A 523 -13.12 -26.71 16.31
N GLU A 524 -12.31 -27.66 15.85
CA GLU A 524 -12.06 -27.89 14.41
C GLU A 524 -13.03 -28.94 13.82
N THR A 525 -13.75 -29.68 14.68
CA THR A 525 -14.91 -30.54 14.37
C THR A 525 -16.21 -29.79 14.57
#